data_AF-A0A524DW97-F1
#
_entry.id   AF-A0A524DW97-F1
#
_cell.length_a   1.000
_cell.length_b   1.000
_cell.length_c   1.000
_cell.angle_alpha   90.00
_cell.angle_beta   90.00
_cell.angle_gamma   90.00
#
_symmetry.space_group_name_H-M   'P 1'
#
loop_
_entity.id
_entity.type
_entity.pdbx_description
1 polymer ?
#
loop_
_entity_poly.entity_id
_entity_poly.type
_entity_poly.pdbx_seq_one_letter_code
_entity_poly.pdbx_strand_id
1 'polypeptide(L)'
;MIYGTSVDLPFVVVDDTTQNVLFVLSVHLEEGIPVDWWLVKRDDDLLERRHQKYGYKLKEMVKRCKSITDSGEKFLHIFRDIRNERTPQWNQSRFHLAFIWASGVLNLLMESSNYEALGQMYDGLAAKLIHGLGDYVFAFHPFPAMMDNFVYAGRPKFISKMAGLSTGKNLFLQPVEEQAMDIVRETLPYTLEYIENNYKKGIPTPIQSLNAEVPNWKDKNVWKDDSKFEIEYPEGERIYAEDLGLSIDECVKGVYLEFGEEDTEKITPDRIVSIGVGRQTKFLK
;
A
#
# COMPACT_ATOMS: atom_id res chain seq x y z
N MET A 1 7.08 15.67 -5.89
CA MET A 1 8.54 15.52 -6.16
C MET A 1 8.89 14.29 -7.03
N ILE A 2 8.39 13.08 -6.76
CA ILE A 2 8.66 11.88 -7.60
C ILE A 2 7.84 11.87 -8.90
N TYR A 3 6.57 12.27 -8.82
CA TYR A 3 5.62 12.19 -9.93
C TYR A 3 5.37 13.53 -10.64
N GLY A 4 5.91 14.64 -10.12
CA GLY A 4 5.65 16.00 -10.61
C GLY A 4 5.15 16.93 -9.51
N THR A 5 4.75 18.14 -9.91
CA THR A 5 4.03 19.12 -9.08
C THR A 5 2.52 18.98 -9.24
N SER A 6 2.02 18.81 -10.46
CA SER A 6 0.60 18.55 -10.75
C SER A 6 0.43 17.17 -11.39
N VAL A 7 -0.34 16.28 -10.75
CA VAL A 7 -0.42 14.85 -11.10
C VAL A 7 -1.82 14.28 -10.94
N ASP A 8 -2.31 13.58 -11.96
CA ASP A 8 -3.44 12.67 -11.88
C ASP A 8 -2.95 11.24 -11.65
N LEU A 9 -3.53 10.56 -10.66
CA LEU A 9 -3.19 9.19 -10.30
C LEU A 9 -4.45 8.34 -10.06
N PRO A 10 -4.98 7.67 -11.10
CA PRO A 10 -5.96 6.61 -10.92
C PRO A 10 -5.33 5.31 -10.38
N PHE A 11 -5.90 4.84 -9.29
CA PHE A 11 -5.69 3.53 -8.69
C PHE A 11 -6.77 2.57 -9.23
N VAL A 12 -6.36 1.66 -10.10
CA VAL A 12 -7.22 0.60 -10.68
C VAL A 12 -7.07 -0.65 -9.83
N VAL A 13 -8.10 -0.96 -9.04
CA VAL A 13 -8.10 -2.14 -8.17
C VAL A 13 -8.70 -3.33 -8.91
N VAL A 14 -7.95 -4.43 -8.95
CA VAL A 14 -8.26 -5.62 -9.76
C VAL A 14 -8.52 -6.82 -8.85
N ASP A 15 -9.60 -7.54 -9.13
CA ASP A 15 -9.94 -8.78 -8.45
C ASP A 15 -8.95 -9.90 -8.83
N ASP A 16 -8.31 -10.50 -7.83
CA ASP A 16 -7.28 -11.53 -7.98
C ASP A 16 -7.74 -12.76 -8.77
N THR A 17 -9.03 -13.12 -8.67
CA THR A 17 -9.57 -14.36 -9.26
C THR A 17 -10.11 -14.13 -10.67
N THR A 18 -10.90 -13.07 -10.83
CA THR A 18 -11.63 -12.80 -12.07
C THR A 18 -10.87 -11.87 -13.01
N GLN A 19 -9.84 -11.19 -12.51
CA GLN A 19 -9.06 -10.16 -13.22
C GLN A 19 -9.92 -9.00 -13.75
N ASN A 20 -11.08 -8.80 -13.11
CA ASN A 20 -11.95 -7.67 -13.40
C ASN A 20 -11.58 -6.48 -12.50
N VAL A 21 -11.73 -5.27 -13.01
CA VAL A 21 -11.65 -4.05 -12.20
C VAL A 21 -12.81 -4.04 -11.21
N LEU A 22 -12.50 -3.91 -9.92
CA LEU A 22 -13.48 -3.77 -8.85
C LEU A 22 -13.93 -2.32 -8.71
N PHE A 23 -12.97 -1.41 -8.64
CA PHE A 23 -13.22 0.03 -8.59
C PHE A 23 -11.99 0.79 -9.09
N VAL A 24 -12.20 2.07 -9.37
CA VAL A 24 -11.11 3.00 -9.70
C VAL A 24 -11.23 4.20 -8.79
N LEU A 25 -10.21 4.45 -7.97
CA LEU A 25 -10.08 5.70 -7.23
C LEU A 25 -9.11 6.59 -7.99
N SER A 26 -9.56 7.73 -8.49
CA SER A 26 -8.69 8.71 -9.12
C SER A 26 -8.50 9.89 -8.19
N VAL A 27 -7.24 10.28 -8.00
CA VAL A 27 -6.87 11.44 -7.18
C VAL A 27 -6.04 12.40 -8.03
N HIS A 28 -6.35 13.69 -7.93
CA HIS A 28 -5.53 14.76 -8.44
C HIS A 28 -4.72 15.39 -7.30
N LEU A 29 -3.41 15.51 -7.50
CA LEU A 29 -2.44 15.99 -6.53
C LEU A 29 -1.78 17.27 -7.05
N GLU A 30 -1.80 18.32 -6.25
CA GLU A 30 -1.01 19.55 -6.45
C GLU A 30 0.03 19.65 -5.34
N GLU A 31 1.30 19.72 -5.71
CA GLU A 31 2.47 19.68 -4.82
C GLU A 31 2.50 18.48 -3.87
N GLY A 32 1.83 17.38 -4.26
CA GLY A 32 1.68 16.18 -3.44
C GLY A 32 0.49 16.23 -2.48
N ILE A 33 -0.32 17.29 -2.52
CA ILE A 33 -1.54 17.44 -1.72
C ILE A 33 -2.74 17.07 -2.60
N PRO A 34 -3.61 16.13 -2.16
CA PRO A 34 -4.88 15.86 -2.83
C PRO A 34 -5.78 17.10 -2.86
N VAL A 35 -6.20 17.52 -4.06
CA VAL A 35 -7.12 18.66 -4.24
C VAL A 35 -8.44 18.28 -4.91
N ASP A 36 -8.47 17.15 -5.61
CA ASP A 36 -9.70 16.56 -6.15
C ASP A 36 -9.59 15.04 -6.20
N TRP A 37 -10.73 14.36 -6.11
CA TRP A 37 -10.79 12.91 -6.25
C TRP A 37 -12.18 12.46 -6.69
N TRP A 38 -12.23 11.30 -7.34
CA TRP A 38 -13.48 10.64 -7.72
C TRP A 38 -13.32 9.13 -7.69
N LEU A 39 -14.43 8.44 -7.43
CA LEU A 39 -14.50 6.99 -7.29
C LEU A 39 -15.46 6.41 -8.32
N VAL A 40 -14.99 5.42 -9.06
CA VAL A 40 -15.79 4.58 -9.95
C VAL A 40 -16.07 3.27 -9.25
N LYS A 41 -17.33 3.03 -8.91
CA LYS A 41 -17.76 1.80 -8.25
C LYS A 41 -17.95 0.67 -9.28
N ARG A 42 -18.01 -0.57 -8.78
CA ARG A 42 -18.12 -1.80 -9.60
C ARG A 42 -19.30 -1.82 -10.56
N ASP A 43 -20.37 -1.14 -10.19
CA ASP A 43 -21.67 -1.03 -10.85
C ASP A 43 -21.84 0.28 -11.63
N ASP A 44 -20.82 1.13 -11.66
CA ASP A 44 -20.84 2.38 -12.42
C ASP A 44 -20.86 2.12 -13.94
N ASP A 45 -21.66 2.90 -14.66
CA ASP A 45 -21.80 2.84 -16.12
C ASP A 45 -20.44 2.92 -16.83
N LEU A 46 -19.47 3.64 -16.26
CA LEU A 46 -18.14 3.76 -16.84
C LEU A 46 -17.42 2.39 -16.94
N LEU A 47 -17.58 1.53 -15.93
CA LEU A 47 -16.98 0.19 -15.94
C LEU A 47 -17.77 -0.79 -16.79
N GLU A 48 -19.10 -0.65 -16.83
CA GLU A 48 -20.01 -1.59 -17.47
C GLU A 48 -20.25 -1.30 -18.97
N ARG A 49 -20.04 -0.06 -19.42
CA ARG A 49 -20.17 0.30 -20.83
C ARG A 49 -19.02 -0.27 -21.66
N ARG A 50 -19.36 -0.82 -22.83
CA ARG A 50 -18.37 -1.26 -23.82
C ARG A 50 -17.64 -0.04 -24.40
N HIS A 51 -16.31 -0.04 -24.33
CA HIS A 51 -15.52 1.04 -24.89
C HIS A 51 -15.53 0.98 -26.42
N GLN A 52 -15.84 2.09 -27.10
CA GLN A 52 -16.02 2.12 -28.56
C GLN A 52 -14.75 1.70 -29.31
N LYS A 53 -13.56 2.14 -28.87
CA LYS A 53 -12.27 1.83 -29.50
C LYS A 53 -11.81 0.39 -29.28
N TYR A 54 -12.08 -0.18 -28.11
CA TYR A 54 -11.50 -1.46 -27.69
C TYR A 54 -12.48 -2.63 -27.76
N GLY A 55 -13.78 -2.35 -27.83
CA GLY A 55 -14.82 -3.36 -28.05
C GLY A 55 -15.16 -4.23 -26.85
N TYR A 56 -14.59 -3.99 -25.67
CA TYR A 56 -14.93 -4.65 -24.41
C TYR A 56 -15.17 -3.63 -23.28
N LYS A 57 -15.75 -4.10 -22.18
CA LYS A 57 -16.03 -3.29 -20.98
C LYS A 57 -14.73 -2.89 -20.29
N LEU A 58 -14.66 -1.68 -19.73
CA LEU A 58 -13.47 -1.24 -19.00
C LEU A 58 -13.14 -2.17 -17.83
N LYS A 59 -14.17 -2.71 -17.19
CA LYS A 59 -14.08 -3.75 -16.15
C LYS A 59 -13.29 -4.99 -16.56
N GLU A 60 -13.40 -5.42 -17.81
CA GLU A 60 -12.73 -6.63 -18.31
C GLU A 60 -11.33 -6.35 -18.87
N MET A 61 -10.87 -5.09 -18.85
CA MET A 61 -9.71 -4.68 -19.63
C MET A 61 -8.43 -5.43 -19.23
N VAL A 62 -8.21 -5.62 -17.92
CA VAL A 62 -7.02 -6.34 -17.42
C VAL A 62 -7.03 -7.78 -17.92
N LYS A 63 -8.14 -8.50 -17.75
CA LYS A 63 -8.36 -9.86 -18.26
C LYS A 63 -8.16 -10.02 -19.78
N ARG A 64 -8.49 -8.98 -20.57
CA ARG A 64 -8.45 -9.02 -22.04
C ARG A 64 -7.10 -8.65 -22.63
N CYS A 65 -6.20 -8.08 -21.83
CA CYS A 65 -4.87 -7.67 -22.27
C CYS A 65 -3.83 -8.75 -21.93
N LYS A 66 -2.67 -8.69 -22.58
CA LYS A 66 -1.60 -9.70 -22.36
C LYS A 66 -0.84 -9.49 -21.04
N SER A 67 -0.87 -8.28 -20.51
CA SER A 67 -0.16 -7.88 -19.29
C SER A 67 -0.79 -6.63 -18.70
N ILE A 68 -0.51 -6.36 -17.42
CA ILE A 68 -0.89 -5.10 -16.76
C ILE A 68 -0.34 -3.88 -17.50
N THR A 69 0.87 -3.95 -18.05
CA THR A 69 1.46 -2.85 -18.83
C THR A 69 0.68 -2.56 -20.11
N ASP A 70 0.25 -3.59 -20.83
CA ASP A 70 -0.61 -3.46 -22.03
C ASP A 70 -2.01 -2.90 -21.67
N SER A 71 -2.55 -3.29 -20.52
CA SER A 71 -3.74 -2.64 -19.97
C SER A 71 -3.51 -1.17 -19.66
N GLY A 72 -2.37 -0.84 -19.04
CA GLY A 72 -1.99 0.51 -18.62
C GLY A 72 -2.10 1.53 -19.73
N GLU A 73 -1.55 1.25 -20.91
CA GLU A 73 -1.61 2.17 -22.05
C GLU A 73 -3.06 2.47 -22.47
N LYS A 74 -3.93 1.46 -22.41
CA LYS A 74 -5.35 1.60 -22.79
C LYS A 74 -6.14 2.37 -21.74
N PHE A 75 -5.93 2.09 -20.47
CA PHE A 75 -6.51 2.85 -19.36
C PHE A 75 -6.05 4.31 -19.39
N LEU A 76 -4.77 4.55 -19.70
CA LEU A 76 -4.19 5.89 -19.73
C LEU A 76 -4.89 6.76 -20.78
N HIS A 77 -5.16 6.20 -21.97
CA HIS A 77 -5.93 6.88 -22.99
C HIS A 77 -7.33 7.26 -22.50
N ILE A 78 -8.04 6.30 -21.89
CA ILE A 78 -9.42 6.52 -21.43
C ILE A 78 -9.48 7.56 -20.31
N PHE A 79 -8.62 7.44 -19.30
CA PHE A 79 -8.65 8.34 -18.16
C PHE A 79 -8.15 9.75 -18.49
N ARG A 80 -7.27 9.91 -19.50
CA ARG A 80 -6.93 11.23 -20.02
C ARG A 80 -8.13 11.91 -20.68
N ASP A 81 -8.93 11.17 -21.44
CA ASP A 81 -10.16 11.70 -22.05
C ASP A 81 -11.14 12.14 -20.95
N ILE A 82 -11.38 11.29 -19.95
CA ILE A 82 -12.24 11.60 -18.80
C ILE A 82 -11.77 12.83 -18.03
N ARG A 83 -10.45 12.94 -17.77
CA ARG A 83 -9.88 14.12 -17.11
C ARG A 83 -10.09 15.37 -17.94
N ASN A 84 -9.82 15.32 -19.25
CA ASN A 84 -9.99 16.50 -20.11
C ASN A 84 -11.46 16.95 -20.19
N GLU A 85 -12.42 16.04 -20.03
CA GLU A 85 -13.85 16.36 -19.93
C GLU A 85 -14.23 16.94 -18.55
N ARG A 86 -13.81 16.30 -17.45
CA ARG A 86 -14.20 16.70 -16.09
C ARG A 86 -13.44 17.91 -15.57
N THR A 87 -12.14 17.96 -15.82
CA THR A 87 -11.20 18.91 -15.19
C THR A 87 -10.19 19.41 -16.24
N PRO A 88 -10.66 20.15 -17.27
CA PRO A 88 -9.82 20.62 -18.37
C PRO A 88 -8.68 21.53 -17.93
N GLN A 89 -8.80 22.19 -16.76
CA GLN A 89 -7.74 23.01 -16.17
C GLN A 89 -6.47 22.21 -15.84
N TRP A 90 -6.56 20.88 -15.70
CA TRP A 90 -5.45 19.97 -15.41
C TRP A 90 -5.02 19.14 -16.64
N ASN A 91 -5.37 19.59 -17.84
CA ASN A 91 -5.03 18.86 -19.07
C ASN A 91 -3.51 18.70 -19.30
N GLN A 92 -2.69 19.57 -18.69
CA GLN A 92 -1.22 19.52 -18.74
C GLN A 92 -0.59 18.73 -17.58
N SER A 93 -1.37 18.32 -16.59
CA SER A 93 -0.88 17.56 -15.44
C SER A 93 -0.33 16.21 -15.88
N ARG A 94 0.70 15.75 -15.17
CA ARG A 94 1.28 14.42 -15.44
C ARG A 94 0.24 13.36 -15.10
N PHE A 95 0.20 12.31 -15.89
CA PHE A 95 -0.80 11.25 -15.74
C PHE A 95 -0.09 9.93 -15.49
N HIS A 96 -0.32 9.35 -14.31
CA HIS A 96 0.19 8.05 -13.91
C HIS A 96 -0.97 7.16 -13.53
N LEU A 97 -0.81 5.86 -13.69
CA LEU A 97 -1.75 4.85 -13.22
C LEU A 97 -1.08 3.95 -12.21
N ALA A 98 -1.84 3.47 -11.24
CA ALA A 98 -1.43 2.41 -10.34
C ALA A 98 -2.42 1.25 -10.48
N PHE A 99 -1.93 0.09 -10.91
CA PHE A 99 -2.67 -1.16 -10.82
C PHE A 99 -2.36 -1.82 -9.49
N ILE A 100 -3.40 -2.26 -8.81
CA ILE A 100 -3.27 -2.91 -7.52
C ILE A 100 -4.20 -4.13 -7.50
N TRP A 101 -3.67 -5.29 -7.16
CA TRP A 101 -4.51 -6.45 -6.87
C TRP A 101 -5.23 -6.28 -5.53
N ALA A 102 -6.49 -6.70 -5.45
CA ALA A 102 -7.33 -6.47 -4.29
C ALA A 102 -6.73 -7.07 -3.01
N SER A 103 -6.14 -8.26 -3.10
CA SER A 103 -5.38 -8.87 -2.00
C SER A 103 -4.24 -7.96 -1.50
N GLY A 104 -3.52 -7.30 -2.41
CA GLY A 104 -2.44 -6.36 -2.07
C GLY A 104 -2.95 -5.13 -1.30
N VAL A 105 -4.12 -4.60 -1.65
CA VAL A 105 -4.74 -3.49 -0.88
C VAL A 105 -5.08 -3.96 0.53
N LEU A 106 -5.76 -5.12 0.64
CA LEU A 106 -6.21 -5.63 1.92
C LEU A 106 -5.02 -5.95 2.84
N ASN A 107 -3.96 -6.57 2.31
CA ASN A 107 -2.77 -6.87 3.10
C ASN A 107 -2.13 -5.58 3.64
N LEU A 108 -1.93 -4.56 2.80
CA LEU A 108 -1.38 -3.28 3.24
C LEU A 108 -2.22 -2.59 4.32
N LEU A 109 -3.56 -2.70 4.24
CA LEU A 109 -4.47 -2.15 5.26
C LEU A 109 -4.36 -2.86 6.61
N MET A 110 -3.88 -4.10 6.63
CA MET A 110 -3.77 -4.93 7.84
C MET A 110 -2.38 -4.86 8.49
N GLU A 111 -1.43 -4.15 7.87
CA GLU A 111 -0.07 -4.04 8.40
C GLU A 111 -0.01 -3.19 9.65
N SER A 112 0.66 -3.69 10.68
CA SER A 112 0.65 -3.07 12.00
C SER A 112 1.60 -1.88 12.12
N SER A 113 2.54 -1.70 11.18
CA SER A 113 3.46 -0.55 11.17
C SER A 113 3.73 -0.02 9.76
N ASN A 114 4.19 1.23 9.67
CA ASN A 114 4.66 1.83 8.42
C ASN A 114 5.86 1.06 7.82
N TYR A 115 6.78 0.55 8.65
CA TYR A 115 7.92 -0.22 8.18
C TYR A 115 7.49 -1.53 7.51
N GLU A 116 6.52 -2.23 8.08
CA GLU A 116 5.99 -3.47 7.50
C GLU A 116 5.22 -3.22 6.21
N ALA A 117 4.34 -2.20 6.17
CA ALA A 117 3.65 -1.86 4.93
C ALA A 117 4.58 -1.36 3.82
N LEU A 118 5.63 -0.60 4.16
CA LEU A 118 6.64 -0.22 3.19
C LEU A 118 7.43 -1.45 2.68
N GLY A 119 7.64 -2.44 3.54
CA GLY A 119 8.20 -3.73 3.16
C GLY A 119 7.31 -4.47 2.17
N GLN A 120 6.02 -4.61 2.47
CA GLN A 120 5.07 -5.22 1.54
C GLN A 120 4.92 -4.46 0.23
N MET A 121 4.93 -3.12 0.29
CA MET A 121 4.91 -2.27 -0.91
C MET A 121 6.14 -2.54 -1.78
N TYR A 122 7.33 -2.65 -1.17
CA TYR A 122 8.54 -3.06 -1.88
C TYR A 122 8.35 -4.42 -2.53
N ASP A 123 7.92 -5.42 -1.77
CA ASP A 123 7.80 -6.79 -2.25
C ASP A 123 6.80 -6.91 -3.40
N GLY A 124 5.71 -6.14 -3.35
CA GLY A 124 4.73 -6.09 -4.42
C GLY A 124 5.20 -5.36 -5.69
N LEU A 125 6.03 -4.32 -5.56
CA LEU A 125 6.69 -3.65 -6.69
C LEU A 125 7.84 -4.50 -7.27
N ALA A 126 8.52 -5.27 -6.42
CA ALA A 126 9.66 -6.09 -6.76
C ALA A 126 9.27 -7.51 -7.23
N ALA A 127 8.01 -7.90 -7.05
CA ALA A 127 7.45 -9.22 -7.32
C ALA A 127 7.92 -9.83 -8.65
N LYS A 128 7.76 -9.10 -9.75
CA LYS A 128 8.17 -9.58 -11.08
C LYS A 128 9.69 -9.49 -11.29
N LEU A 129 10.29 -8.34 -11.00
CA LEU A 129 11.67 -8.01 -11.38
C LEU A 129 12.72 -8.69 -10.49
N ILE A 130 12.52 -8.64 -9.19
CA ILE A 130 13.47 -9.15 -8.20
C ILE A 130 13.10 -10.56 -7.79
N HIS A 131 11.81 -10.82 -7.56
CA HIS A 131 11.36 -12.11 -7.02
C HIS A 131 10.95 -13.14 -8.09
N GLY A 132 10.86 -12.73 -9.37
CA GLY A 132 10.61 -13.64 -10.48
C GLY A 132 9.19 -14.21 -10.54
N LEU A 133 8.23 -13.56 -9.89
CA LEU A 133 6.80 -13.90 -9.97
C LEU A 133 6.22 -13.54 -11.34
N GLY A 134 5.06 -14.11 -11.67
CA GLY A 134 4.44 -13.96 -12.99
C GLY A 134 4.03 -12.52 -13.34
N ASP A 135 3.67 -11.72 -12.33
CA ASP A 135 3.37 -10.31 -12.50
C ASP A 135 3.66 -9.51 -11.23
N TYR A 136 3.45 -8.20 -11.29
CA TYR A 136 3.52 -7.30 -10.14
C TYR A 136 2.28 -7.38 -9.26
N VAL A 137 2.44 -7.16 -7.94
CA VAL A 137 1.29 -6.93 -7.03
C VAL A 137 0.84 -5.47 -7.10
N PHE A 138 1.81 -4.56 -7.19
CA PHE A 138 1.62 -3.12 -7.41
C PHE A 138 2.37 -2.72 -8.67
N ALA A 139 1.71 -2.07 -9.63
CA ALA A 139 2.36 -1.63 -10.86
C ALA A 139 1.99 -0.20 -11.22
N PHE A 140 2.99 0.64 -11.45
CA PHE A 140 2.78 1.98 -12.00
C PHE A 140 2.87 1.98 -13.53
N HIS A 141 2.10 2.84 -14.18
CA HIS A 141 2.16 3.03 -15.62
C HIS A 141 1.95 4.50 -16.04
N PRO A 142 2.92 5.13 -16.72
CA PRO A 142 4.29 4.65 -16.91
C PRO A 142 5.01 4.51 -15.57
N PHE A 143 5.93 3.55 -15.48
CA PHE A 143 6.73 3.34 -14.28
C PHE A 143 7.70 4.51 -14.12
N PRO A 144 7.71 5.24 -12.99
CA PRO A 144 8.64 6.34 -12.79
C PRO A 144 10.07 5.81 -12.70
N ALA A 145 11.01 6.41 -13.45
CA ALA A 145 12.41 5.98 -13.45
C ALA A 145 13.06 6.00 -12.04
N MET A 146 12.63 6.89 -11.16
CA MET A 146 13.11 6.95 -9.78
C MET A 146 12.66 5.74 -8.95
N MET A 147 11.51 5.14 -9.28
CA MET A 147 11.00 3.97 -8.58
C MET A 147 11.87 2.74 -8.84
N ASP A 148 12.35 2.55 -10.08
CA ASP A 148 13.30 1.48 -10.41
C ASP A 148 14.56 1.57 -9.55
N ASN A 149 15.13 2.77 -9.41
CA ASN A 149 16.31 2.99 -8.57
C ASN A 149 16.08 2.62 -7.10
N PHE A 150 14.85 2.81 -6.59
CA PHE A 150 14.51 2.41 -5.23
C PHE A 150 14.32 0.89 -5.10
N VAL A 151 13.65 0.26 -6.06
CA VAL A 151 13.44 -1.20 -6.06
C VAL A 151 14.78 -1.95 -6.18
N TYR A 152 15.67 -1.51 -7.07
CA TYR A 152 17.00 -2.11 -7.24
C TYR A 152 17.96 -1.83 -6.07
N ALA A 153 17.68 -0.84 -5.22
CA ALA A 153 18.48 -0.61 -4.02
C ALA A 153 18.31 -1.71 -2.95
N GLY A 154 17.28 -2.55 -3.09
CA GLY A 154 16.94 -3.60 -2.14
C GLY A 154 15.91 -3.15 -1.10
N ARG A 155 15.19 -4.13 -0.53
CA ARG A 155 14.10 -3.95 0.45
C ARG A 155 14.48 -3.01 1.61
N PRO A 156 15.63 -3.17 2.31
CA PRO A 156 15.95 -2.34 3.47
C PRO A 156 16.14 -0.87 3.08
N LYS A 157 16.86 -0.62 1.98
CA LYS A 157 17.11 0.74 1.49
C LYS A 157 15.84 1.41 0.96
N PHE A 158 14.93 0.63 0.37
CA PHE A 158 13.62 1.12 -0.03
C PHE A 158 12.82 1.57 1.19
N ILE A 159 12.66 0.70 2.18
CA ILE A 159 11.89 0.99 3.41
C ILE A 159 12.47 2.23 4.11
N SER A 160 13.78 2.25 4.37
CA SER A 160 14.44 3.38 5.04
C SER A 160 14.25 4.72 4.30
N LYS A 161 14.41 4.72 2.96
CA LYS A 161 14.17 5.93 2.16
C LYS A 161 12.71 6.38 2.20
N MET A 162 11.77 5.46 2.06
CA MET A 162 10.36 5.80 2.05
C MET A 162 9.88 6.25 3.43
N ALA A 163 10.34 5.61 4.51
CA ALA A 163 10.09 6.05 5.88
C ALA A 163 10.70 7.43 6.15
N GLY A 164 11.90 7.71 5.64
CA GLY A 164 12.51 9.04 5.71
C GLY A 164 11.68 10.12 5.01
N LEU A 165 11.05 9.79 3.88
CA LEU A 165 10.19 10.70 3.13
C LEU A 165 8.78 10.88 3.73
N SER A 166 8.26 9.88 4.43
CA SER A 166 6.89 9.89 4.96
C SER A 166 6.79 10.27 6.43
N THR A 167 7.64 9.68 7.28
CA THR A 167 7.59 9.82 8.75
C THR A 167 8.89 10.37 9.32
N GLY A 168 9.82 10.84 8.49
CA GLY A 168 11.15 11.26 8.96
C GLY A 168 11.90 10.12 9.67
N LYS A 169 11.67 8.88 9.25
CA LYS A 169 12.16 7.63 9.84
C LYS A 169 11.54 7.22 11.19
N ASN A 170 10.56 7.95 11.68
CA ASN A 170 9.83 7.55 12.87
C ASN A 170 8.90 6.35 12.60
N LEU A 171 8.71 5.54 13.62
CA LEU A 171 7.77 4.43 13.63
C LEU A 171 6.36 4.97 13.79
N PHE A 172 5.47 4.43 12.96
CA PHE A 172 4.05 4.70 13.02
C PHE A 172 3.32 3.36 13.07
N LEU A 173 2.66 3.09 14.19
CA LEU A 173 1.73 1.97 14.29
C LEU A 173 0.48 2.34 13.51
N GLN A 174 0.11 1.53 12.52
CA GLN A 174 -0.90 1.94 11.56
C GLN A 174 -2.30 1.92 12.15
N PRO A 175 -3.12 2.93 11.80
CA PRO A 175 -4.52 2.95 12.17
C PRO A 175 -5.32 2.02 11.26
N VAL A 176 -6.43 1.53 11.77
CA VAL A 176 -7.57 1.21 10.94
C VAL A 176 -8.62 2.27 11.21
N GLU A 177 -9.02 3.01 10.17
CA GLU A 177 -10.01 4.08 10.32
C GLU A 177 -11.31 3.55 10.94
N GLU A 178 -11.92 4.30 11.84
CA GLU A 178 -13.11 3.87 12.59
C GLU A 178 -14.25 3.40 11.67
N GLN A 179 -14.47 4.11 10.56
CA GLN A 179 -15.46 3.74 9.55
C GLN A 179 -15.11 2.42 8.84
N ALA A 180 -13.82 2.19 8.58
CA ALA A 180 -13.34 0.94 8.01
C ALA A 180 -13.46 -0.20 9.03
N MET A 181 -13.21 0.06 10.32
CA MET A 181 -13.35 -0.93 11.39
C MET A 181 -14.77 -1.45 11.51
N ASP A 182 -15.79 -0.61 11.34
CA ASP A 182 -17.19 -1.05 11.36
C ASP A 182 -17.49 -2.00 10.19
N ILE A 183 -17.04 -1.65 8.98
CA ILE A 183 -17.16 -2.52 7.80
C ILE A 183 -16.40 -3.83 8.03
N VAL A 184 -15.19 -3.76 8.55
CA VAL A 184 -14.35 -4.94 8.81
C VAL A 184 -15.01 -5.86 9.85
N ARG A 185 -15.55 -5.31 10.94
CA ARG A 185 -16.31 -6.08 11.95
C ARG A 185 -17.49 -6.82 11.34
N GLU A 186 -18.24 -6.16 10.46
CA GLU A 186 -19.45 -6.73 9.86
C GLU A 186 -19.15 -7.73 8.74
N THR A 187 -18.13 -7.46 7.92
CA THR A 187 -17.92 -8.18 6.66
C THR A 187 -16.71 -9.11 6.66
N LEU A 188 -15.67 -8.80 7.44
CA LEU A 188 -14.38 -9.52 7.45
C LEU A 188 -13.87 -9.69 8.90
N PRO A 189 -14.61 -10.37 9.79
CA PRO A 189 -14.25 -10.46 11.22
C PRO A 189 -12.88 -11.10 11.46
N TYR A 190 -12.42 -11.98 10.57
CA TYR A 190 -11.09 -12.59 10.63
C TYR A 190 -9.94 -11.57 10.48
N THR A 191 -10.18 -10.42 9.84
CA THR A 191 -9.21 -9.34 9.72
C THR A 191 -8.89 -8.73 11.09
N LEU A 192 -9.88 -8.63 11.98
CA LEU A 192 -9.66 -8.14 13.35
C LEU A 192 -8.83 -9.13 14.15
N GLU A 193 -9.15 -10.41 14.03
CA GLU A 193 -8.37 -11.47 14.68
C GLU A 193 -6.91 -11.42 14.21
N TYR A 194 -6.67 -11.20 12.91
CA TYR A 194 -5.33 -11.02 12.36
C TYR A 194 -4.60 -9.82 12.99
N ILE A 195 -5.25 -8.65 13.04
CA ILE A 195 -4.68 -7.43 13.65
C ILE A 195 -4.36 -7.67 15.13
N GLU A 196 -5.32 -8.20 15.90
CA GLU A 196 -5.11 -8.50 17.32
C GLU A 196 -3.97 -9.50 17.52
N ASN A 197 -3.87 -10.53 16.69
CA ASN A 197 -2.81 -11.52 16.77
C ASN A 197 -1.43 -10.90 16.49
N ASN A 198 -1.33 -9.93 15.58
CA ASN A 198 -0.09 -9.20 15.34
C ASN A 198 0.33 -8.39 16.58
N TYR A 199 -0.61 -7.69 17.22
CA TYR A 199 -0.34 -6.98 18.47
C TYR A 199 0.03 -7.93 19.63
N LYS A 200 -0.59 -9.12 19.71
CA LYS A 200 -0.27 -10.14 20.72
C LYS A 200 1.10 -10.79 20.49
N LYS A 201 1.51 -10.99 19.23
CA LYS A 201 2.84 -11.51 18.86
C LYS A 201 3.95 -10.47 19.05
N GLY A 202 3.58 -9.19 19.10
CA GLY A 202 4.49 -8.07 19.16
C GLY A 202 4.89 -7.61 17.75
N ILE A 203 4.89 -6.30 17.56
CA ILE A 203 5.22 -5.65 16.29
C ILE A 203 6.75 -5.62 16.15
N PRO A 204 7.31 -5.99 14.98
CA PRO A 204 8.74 -5.85 14.72
C PRO A 204 9.19 -4.38 14.87
N THR A 205 10.36 -4.18 15.47
CA THR A 205 11.02 -2.87 15.48
C THR A 205 11.48 -2.48 14.07
N PRO A 206 11.68 -1.18 13.77
CA PRO A 206 12.22 -0.73 12.49
C PRO A 206 13.48 -1.49 12.05
N ILE A 207 14.43 -1.73 12.97
CA ILE A 207 15.66 -2.46 12.64
C ILE A 207 15.40 -3.94 12.33
N GLN A 208 14.43 -4.58 12.99
CA GLN A 208 14.00 -5.94 12.64
C GLN A 208 13.34 -5.97 11.25
N SER A 209 12.43 -5.04 10.96
CA SER A 209 11.76 -4.92 9.66
C SER A 209 12.75 -4.73 8.51
N LEU A 210 13.78 -3.91 8.73
CA LEU A 210 14.84 -3.63 7.76
C LEU A 210 15.73 -4.84 7.50
N ASN A 211 15.95 -5.68 8.50
CA ASN A 211 16.82 -6.86 8.41
C ASN A 211 16.02 -8.17 8.26
N ALA A 212 14.71 -8.08 8.02
CA ALA A 212 13.87 -9.24 7.83
C ALA A 212 14.19 -9.97 6.51
N GLU A 213 14.21 -11.28 6.56
CA GLU A 213 14.37 -12.14 5.40
C GLU A 213 13.00 -12.54 4.85
N VAL A 214 12.75 -12.18 3.60
CA VAL A 214 11.53 -12.58 2.90
C VAL A 214 11.75 -13.94 2.22
N PRO A 215 10.69 -14.75 2.05
CA PRO A 215 10.82 -16.02 1.37
C PRO A 215 11.45 -15.88 -0.02
N ASN A 216 12.35 -16.81 -0.36
CA ASN A 216 12.90 -16.87 -1.71
C ASN A 216 11.86 -17.47 -2.66
N TRP A 217 10.95 -16.66 -3.19
CA TRP A 217 9.87 -17.12 -4.08
C TRP A 217 10.36 -17.74 -5.40
N LYS A 218 11.66 -17.58 -5.75
CA LYS A 218 12.28 -18.30 -6.87
C LYS A 218 12.58 -19.77 -6.56
N ASP A 219 12.74 -20.12 -5.28
CA ASP A 219 12.91 -21.51 -4.88
C ASP A 219 11.56 -22.24 -4.92
N LYS A 220 11.46 -23.23 -5.80
CA LYS A 220 10.27 -24.09 -5.95
C LYS A 220 9.92 -24.87 -4.68
N ASN A 221 10.86 -25.03 -3.75
CA ASN A 221 10.61 -25.72 -2.49
C ASN A 221 9.81 -24.87 -1.49
N VAL A 222 9.84 -23.54 -1.60
CA VAL A 222 8.98 -22.65 -0.79
C VAL A 222 7.52 -22.97 -1.06
N TRP A 223 7.16 -23.17 -2.33
CA TRP A 223 5.79 -23.49 -2.77
C TRP A 223 5.26 -24.87 -2.37
N LYS A 224 6.06 -25.68 -1.66
CA LYS A 224 5.67 -27.01 -1.18
C LYS A 224 5.47 -27.07 0.33
N ASP A 225 5.82 -25.99 1.04
CA ASP A 225 5.90 -25.96 2.48
C ASP A 225 5.39 -24.61 2.98
N ASP A 226 4.18 -24.60 3.53
CA ASP A 226 3.49 -23.37 3.94
C ASP A 226 4.30 -22.60 5.00
N SER A 227 5.12 -23.27 5.81
CA SER A 227 5.94 -22.59 6.83
C SER A 227 7.08 -21.76 6.23
N LYS A 228 7.40 -21.94 4.94
CA LYS A 228 8.44 -21.18 4.24
C LYS A 228 7.92 -19.90 3.62
N PHE A 229 6.63 -19.59 3.75
CA PHE A 229 6.06 -18.32 3.31
C PHE A 229 6.13 -17.22 4.37
N GLU A 230 6.56 -17.54 5.59
CA GLU A 230 6.68 -16.57 6.66
C GLU A 230 7.90 -15.66 6.46
N ILE A 231 7.76 -14.40 6.88
CA ILE A 231 8.88 -13.47 6.96
C ILE A 231 9.67 -13.79 8.23
N GLU A 232 10.97 -14.03 8.08
CA GLU A 232 11.86 -14.31 9.19
C GLU A 232 12.46 -12.99 9.69
N TYR A 233 12.14 -12.62 10.93
CA TYR A 233 12.70 -11.43 11.58
C TYR A 233 13.90 -11.84 12.44
N PRO A 234 14.96 -11.02 12.51
CA PRO A 234 16.07 -11.29 13.42
C PRO A 234 15.59 -11.24 14.87
N GLU A 235 16.28 -12.00 15.73
CA GLU A 235 16.05 -11.98 17.18
C GLU A 235 16.18 -10.56 17.74
N GLY A 236 15.31 -10.23 18.70
CA GLY A 236 15.29 -8.92 19.34
C GLY A 236 13.97 -8.62 20.04
N GLU A 237 13.98 -7.55 20.83
CA GLU A 237 12.77 -7.02 21.48
C GLU A 237 11.73 -6.64 20.42
N ARG A 238 10.46 -6.94 20.72
CA ARG A 238 9.31 -6.55 19.92
C ARG A 238 8.50 -5.50 20.66
N ILE A 239 7.65 -4.80 19.92
CA ILE A 239 6.82 -3.73 20.46
C ILE A 239 5.45 -4.30 20.82
N TYR A 240 5.12 -4.29 22.11
CA TYR A 240 3.80 -4.68 22.59
C TYR A 240 3.00 -3.44 23.02
N ALA A 241 1.68 -3.52 22.94
CA ALA A 241 0.80 -2.42 23.38
C ALA A 241 1.02 -2.07 24.87
N GLU A 242 1.28 -3.09 25.70
CA GLU A 242 1.58 -2.93 27.12
C GLU A 242 2.87 -2.15 27.40
N ASP A 243 3.90 -2.26 26.54
CA ASP A 243 5.14 -1.50 26.67
C ASP A 243 4.91 0.01 26.47
N LEU A 244 3.90 0.36 25.69
CA LEU A 244 3.45 1.72 25.44
C LEU A 244 2.45 2.22 26.49
N GLY A 245 2.02 1.35 27.42
CA GLY A 245 0.97 1.66 28.38
C GLY A 245 -0.41 1.88 27.72
N LEU A 246 -0.63 1.26 26.56
CA LEU A 246 -1.86 1.37 25.77
C LEU A 246 -2.56 0.02 25.66
N SER A 247 -3.87 0.06 25.44
CA SER A 247 -4.62 -1.10 24.95
C SER A 247 -4.40 -1.32 23.45
N ILE A 248 -4.66 -2.54 22.96
CA ILE A 248 -4.65 -2.83 21.52
C ILE A 248 -5.62 -1.90 20.78
N ASP A 249 -6.81 -1.67 21.34
CA ASP A 249 -7.83 -0.76 20.79
C ASP A 249 -7.36 0.70 20.67
N GLU A 250 -6.44 1.14 21.53
CA GLU A 250 -5.81 2.45 21.39
C GLU A 250 -4.72 2.44 20.31
N CYS A 251 -3.93 1.38 20.23
CA CYS A 251 -2.90 1.26 19.21
C CYS A 251 -3.45 1.20 17.78
N VAL A 252 -4.56 0.49 17.56
CA VAL A 252 -5.22 0.41 16.23
C VAL A 252 -5.84 1.72 15.77
N LYS A 253 -5.89 2.76 16.62
CA LYS A 253 -6.28 4.12 16.19
C LYS A 253 -5.10 4.89 15.59
N GLY A 254 -3.91 4.32 15.63
CA GLY A 254 -2.66 4.90 15.13
C GLY A 254 -1.84 5.50 16.27
N VAL A 255 -0.55 5.21 16.29
CA VAL A 255 0.41 5.73 17.28
C VAL A 255 1.68 6.15 16.58
N TYR A 256 2.04 7.42 16.72
CA TYR A 256 3.27 7.98 16.16
C TYR A 256 4.33 8.06 17.25
N LEU A 257 5.48 7.43 16.99
CA LEU A 257 6.52 7.16 17.98
C LEU A 257 7.84 7.76 17.52
N GLU A 258 8.53 8.48 18.41
CA GLU A 258 9.90 8.93 18.24
C GLU A 258 10.86 7.75 18.46
N PHE A 259 10.80 6.79 17.54
CA PHE A 259 11.51 5.52 17.53
C PHE A 259 11.74 5.09 16.07
N GLY A 260 12.96 4.80 15.68
CA GLY A 260 13.38 4.63 14.28
C GLY A 260 14.38 3.50 14.07
N GLU A 261 15.07 3.54 12.93
CA GLU A 261 15.97 2.47 12.47
C GLU A 261 17.28 2.33 13.27
N GLU A 262 17.62 3.32 14.09
CA GLU A 262 18.84 3.35 14.91
C GLU A 262 18.58 2.94 16.37
N ASP A 263 17.32 2.93 16.80
CA ASP A 263 16.96 2.59 18.18
C ASP A 263 16.98 1.07 18.38
N THR A 264 17.59 0.65 19.50
CA THR A 264 17.78 -0.78 19.86
C THR A 264 17.31 -1.08 21.28
N GLU A 265 17.02 -0.05 22.04
CA GLU A 265 16.45 -0.14 23.37
C GLU A 265 14.98 -0.54 23.34
N LYS A 266 14.51 -1.02 24.49
CA LYS A 266 13.09 -1.31 24.69
C LYS A 266 12.28 -0.01 24.59
N ILE A 267 11.22 -0.04 23.80
CA ILE A 267 10.31 1.10 23.66
C ILE A 267 9.54 1.35 24.95
N THR A 268 9.30 2.63 25.24
CA THR A 268 8.64 3.09 26.47
C THR A 268 7.61 4.17 26.14
N PRO A 269 6.63 4.44 27.03
CA PRO A 269 5.54 5.38 26.76
C PRO A 269 6.00 6.82 26.48
N ASP A 270 7.18 7.22 26.97
CA ASP A 270 7.75 8.55 26.71
C ASP A 270 8.20 8.72 25.26
N ARG A 271 8.26 7.67 24.44
CA ARG A 271 8.51 7.79 22.99
C ARG A 271 7.26 8.16 22.19
N ILE A 272 6.07 8.18 22.79
CA ILE A 272 4.83 8.52 22.10
C ILE A 272 4.76 10.03 21.83
N VAL A 273 4.67 10.39 20.55
CA VAL A 273 4.48 11.78 20.10
C VAL A 273 2.99 12.10 19.95
N SER A 274 2.22 11.20 19.34
CA SER A 274 0.78 11.37 19.18
C SER A 274 0.02 10.05 19.05
N ILE A 275 -1.26 10.09 19.39
CA ILE A 275 -2.23 8.99 19.22
C ILE A 275 -3.37 9.47 18.33
N GLY A 276 -3.90 8.59 17.48
CA GLY A 276 -4.94 8.92 16.51
C GLY A 276 -4.37 9.44 15.19
N VAL A 277 -5.26 9.65 14.22
CA VAL A 277 -4.91 10.17 12.89
C VAL A 277 -5.81 11.29 12.41
N GLY A 278 -5.27 12.12 11.52
CA GLY A 278 -5.99 13.24 10.90
C GLY A 278 -6.60 14.17 11.95
N ARG A 279 -7.92 14.38 11.88
CA ARG A 279 -8.65 15.25 12.81
C ARG A 279 -8.79 14.69 14.22
N GLN A 280 -8.53 13.39 14.41
CA GLN A 280 -8.61 12.71 15.71
C GLN A 280 -7.25 12.65 16.41
N THR A 281 -6.20 13.23 15.82
CA THR A 281 -4.84 13.22 16.38
C THR A 281 -4.79 14.00 17.69
N LYS A 282 -4.27 13.36 18.74
CA LYS A 282 -3.94 13.96 20.03
C LYS A 282 -2.42 13.97 20.20
N PHE A 283 -1.82 15.15 20.16
CA PHE A 283 -0.40 15.35 20.44
C PHE A 283 -0.13 15.25 21.95
N LEU A 284 0.89 14.48 22.31
CA LEU A 284 1.38 14.32 23.67
C LEU A 284 2.72 15.06 23.88
N LYS A 285 3.44 15.32 22.78
CA LYS A 285 4.63 16.15 22.70
C LYS A 285 4.46 17.23 21.63
#